data_AF-A0A963P0S4-F1
#
_entry.id   AF-A0A963P0S4-F1
#
_cell.length_a   1.000
_cell.length_b   1.000
_cell.length_c   1.000
_cell.angle_alpha   90.00
_cell.angle_beta   90.00
_cell.angle_gamma   90.00
#
_symmetry.space_group_name_H-M   'P 1'
#
loop_
_entity.id
_entity.type
_entity.pdbx_description
1 polymer ?
#
loop_
_entity_poly.entity_id
_entity_poly.type
_entity_poly.pdbx_seq_one_letter_code
_entity_poly.pdbx_strand_id
1 'polypeptide(L)'
;MNRLQGAAKQHRGRLRHVLAGFPWNAARKLAFAPTATNRVTHAYAGDAEARDSRSRDDKRLVQFHYDASNDFYRLFLDAEMVYSCAYFEIGQETLAEAQTSKIDHILTKLRL
;
A
#
# COMPACT_ATOMS: atom_id res chain seq x y z
N MET A 1 -59.05 11.19 -45.20
CA MET A 1 -59.52 9.80 -45.13
C MET A 1 -58.99 9.02 -46.33
N ASN A 2 -57.95 8.21 -46.12
CA ASN A 2 -57.55 6.96 -46.82
C ASN A 2 -56.05 6.77 -46.59
N ARG A 3 -55.63 5.75 -45.83
CA ARG A 3 -55.42 4.34 -46.23
C ARG A 3 -54.00 4.20 -46.81
N LEU A 4 -53.30 3.17 -46.32
CA LEU A 4 -51.95 2.68 -46.70
C LEU A 4 -50.78 3.14 -45.80
N GLN A 5 -50.67 2.53 -44.62
CA GLN A 5 -49.36 2.19 -44.05
C GLN A 5 -49.33 0.68 -43.80
N GLY A 6 -48.89 -0.04 -44.83
CA GLY A 6 -48.44 -1.42 -44.71
C GLY A 6 -46.94 -1.44 -44.40
N ALA A 7 -46.51 -2.56 -43.81
CA ALA A 7 -45.14 -3.04 -43.73
C ALA A 7 -44.19 -2.37 -42.72
N ALA A 8 -44.44 -2.59 -41.43
CA ALA A 8 -43.39 -2.58 -40.41
C ALA A 8 -43.54 -3.78 -39.45
N LYS A 9 -43.56 -4.99 -40.01
CA LYS A 9 -43.52 -6.23 -39.24
C LYS A 9 -42.43 -7.10 -39.88
N GLN A 10 -41.44 -7.48 -39.07
CA GLN A 10 -40.33 -8.43 -39.33
C GLN A 10 -38.94 -7.80 -39.42
N HIS A 11 -38.37 -7.43 -38.26
CA HIS A 11 -36.91 -7.46 -38.09
C HIS A 11 -36.48 -7.73 -36.63
N ARG A 12 -37.20 -8.63 -35.94
CA ARG A 12 -36.84 -9.12 -34.59
C ARG A 12 -36.50 -10.60 -34.67
N GLY A 13 -35.26 -10.93 -35.03
CA GLY A 13 -34.87 -12.34 -35.07
C GLY A 13 -33.51 -12.65 -35.68
N ARG A 14 -32.45 -11.89 -35.39
CA ARG A 14 -31.10 -12.27 -35.85
C ARG A 14 -29.98 -11.85 -34.89
N LEU A 15 -30.15 -12.13 -33.60
CA LEU A 15 -29.06 -11.99 -32.61
C LEU A 15 -28.93 -13.21 -31.67
N ARG A 16 -29.86 -14.17 -31.72
CA ARG A 16 -29.88 -15.30 -30.77
C ARG A 16 -28.90 -16.42 -31.11
N HIS A 17 -28.40 -16.50 -32.34
CA HIS A 17 -27.54 -17.61 -32.79
C HIS A 17 -26.03 -17.38 -32.58
N VAL A 18 -25.59 -16.14 -32.34
CA VAL A 18 -24.16 -15.85 -32.13
C VAL A 18 -23.72 -16.17 -30.69
N LEU A 19 -24.64 -16.16 -29.73
CA LEU A 19 -24.35 -16.39 -28.31
C LEU A 19 -24.71 -17.81 -27.82
N ALA A 20 -25.42 -18.60 -28.62
CA ALA A 20 -25.94 -19.91 -28.19
C ALA A 20 -24.84 -20.97 -27.95
N GLY A 21 -23.66 -20.80 -28.55
CA GLY A 21 -22.51 -21.69 -28.36
C GLY A 21 -21.48 -21.19 -27.34
N PHE A 22 -21.68 -20.02 -26.74
CA PHE A 22 -20.73 -19.47 -25.79
C PHE A 22 -20.88 -20.16 -24.42
N PRO A 23 -19.81 -20.71 -23.81
CA PRO A 23 -19.89 -21.50 -22.59
C PRO A 23 -20.09 -20.58 -21.38
N TRP A 24 -21.29 -20.03 -21.24
CA TRP A 24 -21.61 -18.97 -20.28
C TRP A 24 -21.38 -19.41 -18.83
N ASN A 25 -21.54 -20.69 -18.55
CA ASN A 25 -21.23 -21.27 -17.25
C ASN A 25 -19.73 -21.25 -16.93
N ALA A 26 -18.86 -21.46 -17.94
CA ALA A 26 -17.40 -21.41 -17.75
C ALA A 26 -16.91 -19.96 -17.60
N ALA A 27 -17.44 -19.04 -18.41
CA ALA A 27 -17.11 -17.62 -18.32
C ALA A 27 -17.56 -17.02 -16.98
N ARG A 28 -18.73 -17.41 -16.45
CA ARG A 28 -19.17 -17.02 -15.11
C ARG A 28 -18.26 -17.58 -14.02
N LYS A 29 -17.82 -18.83 -14.14
CA LYS A 29 -16.87 -19.42 -13.18
C LYS A 29 -15.53 -18.69 -13.18
N LEU A 30 -15.07 -18.18 -14.32
CA LEU A 30 -13.83 -17.41 -14.42
C LEU A 30 -14.01 -15.98 -13.89
N ALA A 31 -15.12 -15.32 -14.22
CA ALA A 31 -15.43 -13.95 -13.79
C ALA A 31 -15.71 -13.83 -12.28
N PHE A 32 -16.14 -14.93 -11.64
CA PHE A 32 -16.42 -15.00 -10.20
C PHE A 32 -15.56 -16.05 -9.49
N ALA A 33 -14.46 -16.50 -10.11
CA ALA A 33 -13.50 -17.35 -9.41
C ALA A 33 -12.96 -16.54 -8.22
N PRO A 34 -13.05 -17.06 -6.98
CA PRO A 34 -12.38 -16.40 -5.86
C PRO A 34 -10.91 -16.32 -6.22
N THR A 35 -10.41 -15.10 -6.41
CA THR A 35 -8.98 -14.89 -6.58
C THR A 35 -8.37 -15.28 -5.24
N ALA A 36 -7.72 -16.45 -5.20
CA ALA A 36 -6.90 -16.84 -4.07
C ALA A 36 -5.75 -15.85 -4.00
N THR A 37 -5.99 -14.73 -3.31
CA THR A 37 -4.95 -13.78 -2.97
C THR A 37 -4.07 -14.53 -1.99
N ASN A 38 -2.94 -15.02 -2.48
CA ASN A 38 -1.90 -15.51 -1.61
C ASN A 38 -1.39 -14.30 -0.84
N ARG A 39 -2.01 -14.02 0.32
CA ARG A 39 -1.53 -13.00 1.25
C ARG A 39 -0.19 -13.51 1.73
N VAL A 40 0.87 -13.01 1.11
CA VAL A 40 2.20 -13.12 1.69
C VAL A 40 2.15 -12.32 2.99
N THR A 41 1.90 -13.02 4.09
CA THR A 41 2.05 -12.42 5.42
C THR A 41 3.54 -12.39 5.67
N HIS A 42 4.19 -11.27 5.35
CA HIS A 42 5.49 -10.93 5.94
C HIS A 42 5.24 -10.65 7.42
N ALA A 43 5.03 -11.72 8.19
CA ALA A 43 4.85 -11.69 9.61
C ALA A 43 6.17 -12.15 10.24
N TYR A 44 6.96 -11.21 10.75
CA TYR A 44 8.00 -11.54 11.71
C TYR A 44 7.35 -11.84 13.07
N ALA A 45 8.04 -12.60 13.93
CA ALA A 45 7.48 -13.06 15.19
C ALA A 45 7.00 -11.91 16.11
N GLY A 46 7.62 -10.73 16.01
CA GLY A 46 7.23 -9.54 16.78
C GLY A 46 5.93 -8.88 16.32
N ASP A 47 5.48 -9.13 15.09
CA ASP A 47 4.34 -8.46 14.48
C ASP A 47 3.01 -8.96 15.03
N ALA A 48 2.99 -10.20 15.52
CA ALA A 48 1.84 -10.78 16.19
C ALA A 48 1.61 -10.11 17.54
N GLU A 49 2.70 -9.84 18.26
CA GLU A 49 2.70 -9.20 19.58
C GLU A 49 2.36 -7.70 19.49
N ALA A 50 2.80 -7.02 18.42
CA ALA A 50 2.48 -5.61 18.20
C ALA A 50 0.99 -5.33 17.90
N ARG A 51 0.24 -6.33 17.40
CA ARG A 51 -1.15 -6.15 16.93
C ARG A 51 -2.20 -6.26 18.03
N ASP A 52 -1.88 -6.89 19.17
CA ASP A 52 -2.80 -6.98 20.31
C ASP A 52 -2.54 -5.82 21.29
N SER A 53 -3.35 -4.76 21.18
CA SER A 53 -3.21 -3.57 22.01
C SER A 53 -3.50 -3.79 23.50
N ARG A 54 -4.10 -4.92 23.88
CA ARG A 54 -4.46 -5.22 25.28
C ARG A 54 -3.35 -5.94 26.06
N SER A 55 -2.38 -6.54 25.36
CA SER A 55 -1.25 -7.29 25.94
C SER A 55 0.12 -6.78 25.47
N ARG A 56 0.15 -5.60 24.84
CA ARG A 56 1.33 -5.02 24.19
C ARG A 56 2.45 -4.71 25.19
N ASP A 57 3.57 -5.42 25.08
CA ASP A 57 4.80 -5.06 25.79
C ASP A 57 5.60 -4.04 24.99
N ASP A 58 5.34 -2.75 25.26
CA ASP A 58 5.99 -1.63 24.57
C ASP A 58 7.52 -1.67 24.70
N LYS A 59 8.05 -2.13 25.85
CA LYS A 59 9.49 -2.21 26.05
C LYS A 59 10.08 -3.24 25.10
N ARG A 60 9.49 -4.42 25.04
CA ARG A 60 9.95 -5.49 24.15
C ARG A 60 9.87 -5.09 22.68
N LEU A 61 8.84 -4.34 22.27
CA LEU A 61 8.71 -3.83 20.90
C LEU A 61 9.76 -2.76 20.56
N VAL A 62 10.04 -1.84 21.48
CA VAL A 62 11.11 -0.85 21.32
C VAL A 62 12.46 -1.55 21.19
N GLN A 63 12.75 -2.52 22.06
CA GLN A 63 14.00 -3.29 21.98
C GLN A 63 14.10 -4.07 20.68
N PHE A 64 13.03 -4.74 20.25
CA PHE A 64 13.01 -5.44 18.96
C PHE A 64 13.36 -4.52 17.79
N HIS A 65 12.95 -3.25 17.84
CA HIS A 65 13.19 -2.31 16.75
C HIS A 65 14.52 -1.56 16.85
N TYR A 66 15.04 -1.25 18.04
CA TYR A 66 16.24 -0.40 18.22
C TYR A 66 17.48 -1.16 18.74
N ASP A 67 17.31 -2.32 19.39
CA ASP A 67 18.43 -3.12 19.93
C ASP A 67 18.95 -4.16 18.91
N ALA A 68 18.82 -3.90 17.60
CA ALA A 68 19.30 -4.82 16.57
C ALA A 68 20.84 -4.94 16.55
N SER A 69 21.54 -3.82 16.32
CA SER A 69 23.00 -3.65 16.48
C SER A 69 23.42 -2.26 15.99
N ASN A 70 24.33 -1.59 16.70
CA ASN A 70 24.89 -0.32 16.22
C ASN A 70 25.62 -0.46 14.89
N ASP A 71 26.32 -1.58 14.64
CA ASP A 71 27.01 -1.81 13.38
C ASP A 71 26.03 -2.01 12.21
N PHE A 72 24.84 -2.54 12.48
CA PHE A 72 23.79 -2.64 11.48
C PHE A 72 23.26 -1.26 11.07
N TYR A 73 22.96 -0.38 12.03
CA TYR A 73 22.47 0.98 11.72
C TYR A 73 23.52 1.84 11.03
N ARG A 74 24.81 1.65 11.34
CA ARG A 74 25.93 2.36 10.67
C ARG A 74 26.00 2.13 9.17
N LEU A 75 25.36 1.08 8.65
CA LEU A 75 25.33 0.82 7.21
C LEU A 75 24.54 1.87 6.42
N PHE A 76 23.61 2.59 7.08
CA PHE A 76 22.69 3.50 6.40
C PHE A 76 22.39 4.82 7.13
N LEU A 77 22.70 4.95 8.42
CA LEU A 77 22.62 6.22 9.13
C LEU A 77 23.85 7.09 8.89
N ASP A 78 23.72 8.39 9.18
CA ASP A 78 24.85 9.31 9.20
C ASP A 78 25.76 9.07 10.42
N ALA A 79 26.89 9.78 10.48
CA ALA A 79 27.91 9.57 11.51
C ALA A 79 27.42 9.79 12.95
N GLU A 80 26.44 10.70 13.15
CA GLU A 80 25.85 10.99 14.46
C GLU A 80 24.76 9.99 14.84
N MET A 81 24.49 8.98 14.00
CA MET A 81 23.50 7.92 14.23
C MET A 81 22.09 8.46 14.48
N VAL A 82 21.73 9.56 13.83
CA VAL A 82 20.47 10.26 14.08
C VAL A 82 19.33 9.53 13.38
N TYR A 83 18.57 8.76 14.16
CA TYR A 83 17.47 7.96 13.63
C TYR A 83 16.10 8.64 13.77
N SER A 84 15.96 9.80 13.11
CA SER A 84 14.70 10.52 12.91
C SER A 84 14.72 11.26 11.56
N CYS A 85 13.61 11.89 11.17
CA CYS A 85 13.56 12.67 9.93
C CYS A 85 14.65 13.75 9.93
N ALA A 86 15.31 13.98 8.79
CA ALA A 86 16.23 15.10 8.60
C ALA A 86 15.47 16.36 8.13
N TYR A 87 16.10 17.53 8.22
CA TYR A 87 15.54 18.80 7.76
C TYR A 87 16.43 19.39 6.67
N PHE A 88 15.94 19.32 5.43
CA PHE A 88 16.59 19.91 4.26
C PHE A 88 15.96 21.28 4.00
N GLU A 89 16.73 22.36 4.12
CA GLU A 89 16.23 23.72 3.93
C GLU A 89 16.06 24.05 2.46
N ILE A 90 17.06 23.67 1.65
CA ILE A 90 17.10 23.92 0.21
C ILE A 90 17.12 22.64 -0.63
N GLY A 91 17.31 21.47 -0.01
CA GLY A 91 17.29 20.17 -0.67
C GLY A 91 18.57 19.81 -1.42
N GLN A 92 19.68 20.50 -1.13
CA GLN A 92 21.01 20.24 -1.71
C GLN A 92 22.03 19.80 -0.65
N GLU A 93 21.63 19.80 0.62
CA GLU A 93 22.43 19.37 1.75
C GLU A 93 22.66 17.86 1.69
N THR A 94 23.81 17.43 2.21
CA THR A 94 24.03 16.02 2.54
C THR A 94 23.11 15.59 3.69
N LEU A 95 22.91 14.29 3.89
CA LEU A 95 22.11 13.78 5.01
C LEU A 95 22.66 14.27 6.36
N ALA A 96 23.97 14.26 6.56
CA ALA A 96 24.62 14.69 7.81
C ALA A 96 24.38 16.19 8.09
N GLU A 97 24.50 17.03 7.07
CA GLU A 97 24.18 18.46 7.17
C GLU A 97 22.70 18.67 7.50
N ALA A 98 21.79 17.99 6.80
CA ALA A 98 20.34 18.09 7.05
C ALA A 98 19.92 17.58 8.44
N GLN A 99 20.62 16.59 9.00
CA GLN A 99 20.40 16.15 10.38
C GLN A 99 20.86 17.19 11.39
N THR A 100 21.97 17.88 11.11
CA THR A 100 22.48 18.98 11.95
C THR A 100 21.52 20.18 11.89
N SER A 101 21.14 20.63 10.69
CA SER A 101 20.18 21.72 10.50
C SER A 101 18.86 21.46 11.21
N LYS A 102 18.38 20.21 11.26
CA LYS A 102 17.20 19.84 12.04
C LYS A 102 17.40 20.10 13.53
N ILE A 103 18.53 19.68 14.10
CA ILE A 103 18.82 19.87 15.53
C ILE A 103 18.82 21.37 15.82
N ASP A 104 19.54 22.16 15.02
CA ASP A 104 19.61 23.62 15.17
C ASP A 104 18.22 24.26 15.02
N HIS A 105 17.40 23.79 14.08
CA HIS A 105 16.03 24.26 13.89
C HIS A 105 15.13 23.98 15.11
N ILE A 106 15.31 22.83 15.76
CA ILE A 106 14.60 22.49 17.01
C ILE A 106 15.11 23.36 18.16
N LEU A 107 16.42 23.48 18.34
CA LEU A 107 17.03 24.28 19.41
C LEU A 107 16.63 25.76 19.30
N THR A 108 16.58 26.30 18.08
CA THR A 108 16.09 27.65 17.81
C THR A 108 14.65 27.85 18.29
N LYS A 109 13.75 26.86 18.06
CA LYS A 109 12.36 26.91 18.57
C LYS A 109 12.30 26.86 20.10
N LEU A 110 13.26 26.20 20.73
CA LEU A 110 13.41 26.13 22.18
C LEU A 110 14.16 27.32 22.78
N ARG A 111 14.75 28.20 21.95
CA ARG A 111 15.59 29.34 22.34
C ARG A 111 16.83 28.93 23.15
N LEU A 112 17.49 27.86 22.72
CA LEU A 112 18.75 27.34 23.27
C LEU A 112 19.93 27.63 22.33
#